data_AF-A0A1V2Q4D7-F1
#
_entry.id   AF-A0A1V2Q4D7-F1
#
_cell.length_a   1.000
_cell.length_b   1.000
_cell.length_c   1.000
_cell.angle_alpha   90.00
_cell.angle_beta   90.00
_cell.angle_gamma   90.00
#
_symmetry.space_group_name_H-M   'P 1'
#
loop_
_entity.id
_entity.type
_entity.pdbx_description
1 polymer ?
#
loop_
_entity_poly.entity_id
_entity_poly.type
_entity_poly.pdbx_seq_one_letter_code
_entity_poly.pdbx_strand_id
1 'polypeptide(L)'
;MWHDAHDGWEGSSKPYKVIERCLCPQYIRPNPAHRDAHGPSLPLRMAAEYDENHPAHRVLTRLDQMIRGRQPADVDAATSLAGWLAILGRGDQSASSCVSGTLREETLRDFLPFHTQQQVDLTQPHAAEWARRLRSAARTAAVELLDKHESATEVYVDPETHAPVIRTNDADALWTTIPRRLPTTSPLAELVVGSLVWVRTESGTLHLAPDQEHQGYPWRRGSTDWPTRLATLVHLLLDDITAVPSQTRGSEVPQSLRLFAEQTWPPSWAFTRGQLEAIRDGGPVTP
;
A
#
# COMPACT_ATOMS: atom_id res chain seq x y z
N MET A 1 66.06 4.38 -26.37
CA MET A 1 66.53 4.26 -27.76
C MET A 1 65.27 4.05 -28.60
N TRP A 2 65.04 4.99 -29.52
CA TRP A 2 63.83 5.17 -30.32
C TRP A 2 63.69 4.17 -31.46
N HIS A 3 62.44 3.85 -31.84
CA HIS A 3 61.83 3.95 -33.18
C HIS A 3 60.41 3.36 -33.13
N ASP A 4 59.35 4.14 -33.37
CA ASP A 4 58.69 4.47 -34.67
C ASP A 4 58.17 3.19 -35.38
N ALA A 5 56.87 2.90 -35.39
CA ALA A 5 55.76 3.47 -36.19
C ALA A 5 55.70 2.96 -37.65
N HIS A 6 54.71 2.11 -37.97
CA HIS A 6 53.63 2.31 -38.97
C HIS A 6 53.03 1.00 -39.52
N ASP A 7 51.69 0.99 -39.51
CA ASP A 7 50.71 0.47 -40.48
C ASP A 7 50.91 -0.87 -41.21
N GLY A 8 49.89 -1.72 -41.07
CA GLY A 8 49.66 -2.90 -41.89
C GLY A 8 48.28 -3.48 -41.62
N TRP A 9 47.27 -2.90 -42.26
CA TRP A 9 45.89 -3.39 -42.32
C TRP A 9 45.87 -4.71 -43.12
N GLU A 10 45.71 -5.86 -42.46
CA GLU A 10 45.35 -7.11 -43.13
C GLU A 10 44.21 -7.81 -42.39
N GLY A 11 43.22 -8.23 -43.19
CA GLY A 11 41.96 -8.80 -42.75
C GLY A 11 42.13 -10.00 -41.83
N SER A 12 41.49 -9.91 -40.68
CA SER A 12 41.23 -11.08 -39.82
C SER A 12 39.73 -11.16 -39.61
N SER A 13 39.09 -11.97 -40.45
CA SER A 13 37.76 -12.54 -40.24
C SER A 13 37.79 -13.37 -38.96
N LYS A 14 37.67 -12.73 -37.80
CA LYS A 14 37.41 -13.43 -36.54
C LYS A 14 35.91 -13.71 -36.48
N PRO A 15 35.48 -14.95 -36.21
CA PRO A 15 34.07 -15.22 -35.98
C PRO A 15 33.63 -14.39 -34.78
N TYR A 16 32.58 -13.59 -34.96
CA TYR A 16 31.86 -13.01 -33.84
C TYR A 16 31.41 -14.17 -32.95
N LYS A 17 32.11 -14.35 -31.82
CA LYS A 17 31.56 -15.07 -30.68
C LYS A 17 30.31 -14.28 -30.30
N VAL A 18 29.14 -14.82 -30.64
CA VAL A 18 27.88 -14.45 -30.00
C VAL A 18 28.09 -14.75 -28.52
N ILE A 19 28.44 -13.71 -27.77
CA ILE A 19 28.29 -13.75 -26.33
C ILE A 19 26.77 -13.70 -26.14
N GLU A 20 26.17 -14.86 -25.87
CA GLU A 20 24.86 -14.94 -25.25
C GLU A 20 24.94 -14.18 -23.92
N ARG A 21 24.74 -12.87 -23.99
CA ARG A 21 24.39 -12.09 -22.82
C ARG A 21 22.99 -12.57 -22.47
N CYS A 22 22.91 -13.34 -21.40
CA CYS A 22 21.68 -13.52 -20.63
C CYS A 22 21.04 -12.13 -20.46
N LEU A 23 19.99 -11.87 -21.23
CA LEU A 23 19.13 -10.72 -21.06
C LEU A 23 18.36 -10.97 -19.76
N CYS A 24 18.91 -10.53 -18.64
CA CYS A 24 18.12 -10.31 -17.44
C CYS A 24 17.02 -9.31 -17.81
N PRO A 25 15.72 -9.65 -17.68
CA PRO A 25 14.61 -8.77 -18.06
C PRO A 25 14.43 -7.57 -17.13
N GLN A 26 15.45 -7.21 -16.34
CA GLN A 26 15.34 -6.24 -15.24
C GLN A 26 15.83 -4.83 -15.58
N TYR A 27 16.32 -4.56 -16.80
CA TYR A 27 16.95 -3.26 -17.11
C TYR A 27 16.65 -2.70 -18.50
N ILE A 28 15.37 -2.71 -18.90
CA ILE A 28 14.91 -1.84 -19.99
C ILE A 28 13.71 -1.05 -19.48
N ARG A 29 13.92 0.23 -19.15
CA ARG A 29 12.79 1.16 -19.09
C ARG A 29 12.14 1.16 -20.47
N PRO A 30 10.83 0.91 -20.62
CA PRO A 30 10.21 0.88 -21.94
C PRO A 30 10.37 2.26 -22.59
N ASN A 31 10.92 2.28 -23.81
CA ASN A 31 10.91 3.47 -24.64
C ASN A 31 9.44 3.87 -24.89
N PRO A 32 9.00 5.09 -24.49
CA PRO A 32 7.61 5.52 -24.67
C PRO A 32 7.16 5.53 -26.14
N ALA A 33 8.09 5.59 -27.10
CA ALA A 33 7.81 5.55 -28.53
C ALA A 33 7.40 4.15 -29.08
N HIS A 34 7.41 3.10 -28.25
CA HIS A 34 7.07 1.72 -28.67
C HIS A 34 5.86 1.10 -27.95
N ARG A 35 5.07 1.89 -27.20
CA ARG A 35 3.94 1.37 -26.39
C ARG A 35 2.79 0.75 -27.21
N ASP A 36 2.66 1.10 -28.48
CA ASP A 36 1.60 0.57 -29.35
C ASP A 36 2.03 -0.64 -30.20
N ALA A 37 3.31 -1.05 -30.16
CA ALA A 37 3.85 -2.14 -30.99
C ALA A 37 3.73 -3.54 -30.35
N HIS A 38 3.36 -3.60 -29.07
CA HIS A 38 3.12 -4.84 -28.34
C HIS A 38 1.61 -5.04 -28.19
N GLY A 39 1.13 -6.27 -28.35
CA GLY A 39 -0.29 -6.65 -28.30
C GLY A 39 -1.03 -6.22 -27.02
N PRO A 40 -2.17 -6.85 -26.68
CA PRO A 40 -2.93 -6.44 -25.50
C PRO A 40 -2.03 -6.52 -24.24
N SER A 41 -2.08 -5.48 -23.41
CA SER A 41 -1.29 -5.44 -22.17
C SER A 41 -1.77 -6.54 -21.23
N LEU A 42 -0.99 -6.90 -20.20
CA LEU A 42 -1.43 -7.87 -19.20
C LEU A 42 -2.78 -7.45 -18.55
N PRO A 43 -2.97 -6.20 -18.09
CA PRO A 43 -4.27 -5.77 -17.57
C PRO A 43 -5.41 -5.96 -18.57
N LEU A 44 -5.21 -5.60 -19.85
CA LEU A 44 -6.25 -5.75 -20.86
C LEU A 44 -6.61 -7.21 -21.15
N ARG A 45 -5.62 -8.12 -21.15
CA ARG A 45 -5.88 -9.56 -21.27
C ARG A 45 -6.68 -10.10 -20.08
N MET A 46 -6.32 -9.69 -18.86
CA MET A 46 -7.06 -10.07 -17.67
C MET A 46 -8.49 -9.49 -17.67
N ALA A 47 -8.69 -8.27 -18.18
CA ALA A 47 -10.01 -7.65 -18.24
C ALA A 47 -11.01 -8.49 -19.06
N ALA A 48 -10.53 -9.14 -20.12
CA ALA A 48 -11.33 -10.02 -20.98
C ALA A 48 -11.82 -11.31 -20.29
N GLU A 49 -11.27 -11.65 -19.11
CA GLU A 49 -11.74 -12.79 -18.29
C GLU A 49 -12.96 -12.43 -17.43
N TYR A 50 -13.36 -11.16 -17.41
CA TYR A 50 -14.49 -10.66 -16.64
C TYR A 50 -15.56 -10.07 -17.56
N ASP A 51 -16.82 -10.14 -17.13
CA ASP A 51 -17.90 -9.38 -17.75
C ASP A 51 -17.57 -7.88 -17.78
N GLU A 52 -18.00 -7.16 -18.81
CA GLU A 52 -17.71 -5.73 -19.00
C GLU A 52 -18.17 -4.86 -17.81
N ASN A 53 -19.24 -5.28 -17.13
CA ASN A 53 -19.80 -4.59 -15.96
C ASN A 53 -19.13 -4.99 -14.64
N HIS A 54 -18.23 -5.99 -14.64
CA HIS A 54 -17.55 -6.44 -13.43
C HIS A 54 -16.55 -5.37 -12.96
N PRO A 55 -16.47 -5.06 -11.65
CA PRO A 55 -15.54 -4.04 -11.14
C PRO A 55 -14.07 -4.25 -11.53
N ALA A 56 -13.61 -5.51 -11.56
CA ALA A 56 -12.25 -5.85 -12.00
C ALA A 56 -12.00 -5.49 -13.47
N HIS A 57 -12.99 -5.69 -14.36
CA HIS A 57 -12.89 -5.31 -15.77
C HIS A 57 -12.63 -3.81 -15.91
N ARG A 58 -13.40 -2.99 -15.17
CA ARG A 58 -13.26 -1.52 -15.18
C ARG A 58 -11.90 -1.07 -14.64
N VAL A 59 -11.43 -1.65 -13.53
CA VAL A 59 -10.11 -1.34 -12.96
C VAL A 59 -8.97 -1.72 -13.91
N LEU A 60 -9.02 -2.91 -14.50
CA LEU A 60 -7.97 -3.40 -15.41
C LEU A 60 -7.93 -2.60 -16.72
N THR A 61 -9.09 -2.21 -17.24
CA THR A 61 -9.20 -1.33 -18.42
C THR A 61 -8.64 0.06 -18.12
N ARG A 62 -8.97 0.63 -16.95
CA ARG A 62 -8.40 1.90 -16.48
C ARG A 62 -6.87 1.81 -16.39
N LEU A 63 -6.36 0.72 -15.84
CA LEU A 63 -4.93 0.46 -15.70
C LEU A 63 -4.21 0.36 -17.06
N ASP A 64 -4.80 -0.33 -18.04
CA ASP A 64 -4.27 -0.37 -19.42
C ASP A 64 -4.19 1.03 -20.04
N GLN A 65 -5.26 1.82 -19.92
CA GLN A 65 -5.31 3.19 -20.45
C GLN A 65 -4.17 4.04 -19.86
N MET A 66 -3.95 3.96 -18.54
CA MET A 66 -2.87 4.67 -17.86
C MET A 66 -1.48 4.22 -18.32
N ILE A 67 -1.24 2.90 -18.41
CA ILE A 67 0.04 2.35 -18.88
C ILE A 67 0.34 2.81 -20.32
N ARG A 68 -0.70 2.96 -21.16
CA ARG A 68 -0.59 3.45 -22.53
C ARG A 68 -0.55 4.98 -22.62
N GLY A 69 -0.61 5.71 -21.51
CA GLY A 69 -0.62 7.17 -21.49
C GLY A 69 -1.90 7.79 -22.05
N ARG A 70 -3.01 7.05 -22.05
CA ARG A 70 -4.34 7.54 -22.43
C ARG A 70 -5.05 8.11 -21.20
N GLN A 71 -5.99 9.02 -21.42
CA GLN A 71 -6.86 9.52 -20.36
C GLN A 71 -7.74 8.36 -19.85
N PRO A 72 -7.62 7.95 -18.58
CA PRO A 72 -8.42 6.87 -18.05
C PRO A 72 -9.89 7.27 -17.90
N ALA A 73 -10.79 6.33 -18.16
CA ALA A 73 -12.19 6.48 -17.78
C ALA A 73 -12.31 6.61 -16.26
N ASP A 74 -13.26 7.43 -15.81
CA ASP A 74 -13.49 7.57 -14.37
C ASP A 74 -14.12 6.29 -13.79
N VAL A 75 -13.58 5.88 -12.65
CA VAL A 75 -14.07 4.73 -11.88
C VAL A 75 -14.22 5.22 -10.46
N ASP A 76 -15.45 5.21 -9.99
CA ASP A 76 -15.80 5.63 -8.63
C ASP A 76 -15.06 4.77 -7.59
N ALA A 77 -14.88 5.32 -6.38
CA ALA A 77 -14.08 4.70 -5.35
C ALA A 77 -14.59 3.32 -4.91
N ALA A 78 -15.90 3.09 -4.92
CA ALA A 78 -16.49 1.81 -4.54
C ALA A 78 -16.21 0.73 -5.60
N THR A 79 -16.41 1.05 -6.88
CA THR A 79 -16.04 0.17 -8.00
C THR A 79 -14.55 -0.11 -8.02
N SER A 80 -13.71 0.91 -7.79
CA SER A 80 -12.25 0.75 -7.75
C SER A 80 -11.83 -0.21 -6.65
N LEU A 81 -12.36 -0.05 -5.43
CA LEU A 81 -12.10 -0.96 -4.32
C LEU A 81 -12.54 -2.39 -4.64
N ALA A 82 -13.79 -2.58 -5.09
CA ALA A 82 -14.32 -3.90 -5.41
C ALA A 82 -13.50 -4.59 -6.52
N GLY A 83 -13.09 -3.84 -7.55
CA GLY A 83 -12.27 -4.37 -8.64
C GLY A 83 -10.88 -4.79 -8.18
N TRP A 84 -10.22 -3.98 -7.36
CA TRP A 84 -8.93 -4.35 -6.79
C TRP A 84 -9.01 -5.53 -5.84
N LEU A 85 -10.04 -5.61 -4.98
CA LEU A 85 -10.22 -6.77 -4.10
C LEU A 85 -10.42 -8.06 -4.90
N ALA A 86 -11.17 -8.02 -6.00
CA ALA A 86 -11.34 -9.17 -6.89
C ALA A 86 -10.01 -9.60 -7.56
N ILE A 87 -9.17 -8.64 -7.95
CA ILE A 87 -7.84 -8.93 -8.53
C ILE A 87 -6.89 -9.49 -7.47
N LEU A 88 -6.84 -8.86 -6.30
CA LEU A 88 -5.97 -9.25 -5.18
C LEU A 88 -6.35 -10.62 -4.60
N GLY A 89 -7.63 -11.00 -4.68
CA GLY A 89 -8.13 -12.31 -4.24
C GLY A 89 -7.76 -13.49 -5.16
N ARG A 90 -7.19 -13.23 -6.35
CA ARG A 90 -6.80 -14.30 -7.30
C ARG A 90 -5.49 -14.96 -6.92
N GLY A 91 -5.40 -16.28 -7.14
CA GLY A 91 -4.20 -17.08 -6.88
C GLY A 91 -3.30 -17.34 -8.10
N ASP A 92 -3.66 -16.82 -9.29
CA ASP A 92 -2.94 -17.10 -10.52
C ASP A 92 -1.81 -16.10 -10.82
N GLN A 93 -0.84 -16.55 -11.64
CA GLN A 93 0.35 -15.77 -12.01
C GLN A 93 0.04 -14.46 -12.72
N SER A 94 -1.06 -14.38 -13.49
CA SER A 94 -1.44 -13.16 -14.19
C SER A 94 -1.81 -12.07 -13.20
N ALA A 95 -2.61 -12.41 -12.18
CA ALA A 95 -2.96 -11.48 -11.11
C ALA A 95 -1.73 -11.01 -10.31
N SER A 96 -0.87 -11.94 -9.88
CA SER A 96 0.37 -11.58 -9.16
C SER A 96 1.28 -10.68 -10.01
N SER A 97 1.43 -10.98 -11.30
CA SER A 97 2.24 -10.16 -12.21
C SER A 97 1.63 -8.77 -12.45
N CYS A 98 0.30 -8.67 -12.49
CA CYS A 98 -0.41 -7.39 -12.62
C CYS A 98 -0.23 -6.51 -11.38
N VAL A 99 -0.38 -7.08 -10.18
CA VAL A 99 -0.15 -6.38 -8.90
C VAL A 99 1.31 -5.97 -8.79
N SER A 100 2.25 -6.87 -9.06
CA SER A 100 3.69 -6.58 -9.04
C SER A 100 4.08 -5.48 -10.03
N GLY A 101 3.49 -5.47 -11.23
CA GLY A 101 3.67 -4.41 -12.22
C GLY A 101 3.13 -3.06 -11.73
N THR A 102 1.95 -3.05 -11.12
CA THR A 102 1.33 -1.86 -10.52
C THR A 102 2.22 -1.29 -9.40
N LEU A 103 2.78 -2.15 -8.54
CA LEU A 103 3.69 -1.75 -7.47
C LEU A 103 5.02 -1.17 -7.97
N ARG A 104 5.44 -1.41 -9.21
CA ARG A 104 6.70 -0.85 -9.74
C ARG A 104 6.56 0.60 -10.20
N GLU A 105 5.36 1.01 -10.56
CA GLU A 105 5.07 2.34 -11.05
C GLU A 105 4.44 3.19 -9.93
N GLU A 106 5.17 4.19 -9.43
CA GLU A 106 4.73 5.03 -8.31
C GLU A 106 3.34 5.65 -8.55
N THR A 107 3.10 6.13 -9.77
CA THR A 107 1.81 6.71 -10.18
C THR A 107 0.64 5.72 -10.17
N LEU A 108 0.90 4.41 -10.26
CA LEU A 108 -0.14 3.38 -10.27
C LEU A 108 -0.45 2.86 -8.86
N ARG A 109 0.44 3.07 -7.88
CA ARG A 109 0.23 2.64 -6.50
C ARG A 109 -0.96 3.32 -5.84
N ASP A 110 -1.30 4.53 -6.29
CA ASP A 110 -2.40 5.31 -5.74
C ASP A 110 -3.79 4.72 -5.95
N PHE A 111 -3.90 3.76 -6.86
CA PHE A 111 -5.15 3.07 -7.13
C PHE A 111 -5.34 1.85 -6.23
N LEU A 112 -4.29 1.33 -5.59
CA LEU A 112 -4.39 0.19 -4.69
C LEU A 112 -5.15 0.56 -3.41
N PRO A 113 -6.01 -0.32 -2.89
CA PRO A 113 -6.79 -0.06 -1.67
C PRO A 113 -5.94 -0.08 -0.39
N PHE A 114 -4.66 -0.43 -0.51
CA PHE A 114 -3.68 -0.46 0.55
C PHE A 114 -2.48 0.41 0.17
N HIS A 115 -1.82 0.98 1.18
CA HIS A 115 -0.66 1.86 1.00
C HIS A 115 0.66 1.10 1.16
N THR A 116 1.01 0.88 2.42
CA THR A 116 2.37 0.54 2.82
C THR A 116 2.36 -0.66 3.75
N GLN A 117 3.41 -1.47 3.64
CA GLN A 117 3.62 -2.60 4.53
C GLN A 117 3.97 -2.12 5.95
N GLN A 118 3.49 -2.85 6.95
CA GLN A 118 3.72 -2.55 8.35
C GLN A 118 4.01 -3.84 9.10
N GLN A 119 5.06 -3.81 9.92
CA GLN A 119 5.32 -4.85 10.90
C GLN A 119 4.50 -4.56 12.16
N VAL A 120 3.80 -5.58 12.66
CA VAL A 120 2.94 -5.55 13.83
C VAL A 120 3.54 -6.46 14.89
N ASP A 121 3.93 -5.86 16.01
CA ASP A 121 4.51 -6.53 17.18
C ASP A 121 3.38 -7.14 18.05
N LEU A 122 3.32 -8.47 18.10
CA LEU A 122 2.29 -9.23 18.82
C LEU A 122 2.44 -9.20 20.33
N THR A 123 3.54 -8.67 20.87
CA THR A 123 3.68 -8.45 22.31
C THR A 123 2.79 -7.31 22.81
N GLN A 124 2.28 -6.47 21.90
CA GLN A 124 1.35 -5.39 22.21
C GLN A 124 -0.09 -5.92 22.33
N PRO A 125 -0.87 -5.57 23.39
CA PRO A 125 -2.21 -6.10 23.61
C PRO A 125 -3.18 -5.89 22.44
N HIS A 126 -3.17 -4.71 21.83
CA HIS A 126 -4.02 -4.34 20.69
C HIS A 126 -3.65 -5.11 19.42
N ALA A 127 -2.35 -5.37 19.22
CA ALA A 127 -1.87 -6.19 18.12
C ALA A 127 -2.30 -7.65 18.28
N ALA A 128 -2.18 -8.20 19.50
CA ALA A 128 -2.64 -9.54 19.81
C ALA A 128 -4.17 -9.67 19.67
N GLU A 129 -4.94 -8.64 20.06
CA GLU A 129 -6.38 -8.58 19.84
C GLU A 129 -6.72 -8.66 18.35
N TRP A 130 -6.11 -7.79 17.53
CA TRP A 130 -6.29 -7.78 16.09
C TRP A 130 -5.87 -9.12 15.44
N ALA A 131 -4.75 -9.70 15.87
CA ALA A 131 -4.25 -10.96 15.32
C ALA A 131 -5.21 -12.14 15.53
N ARG A 132 -5.98 -12.15 16.63
CA ARG A 132 -6.96 -13.22 16.93
C ARG A 132 -8.09 -13.32 15.91
N ARG A 133 -8.42 -12.23 15.18
CA ARG A 133 -9.50 -12.27 14.17
C ARG A 133 -9.03 -12.72 12.79
N LEU A 134 -7.73 -12.82 12.57
CA LEU A 134 -7.16 -13.17 11.28
C LEU A 134 -7.56 -14.58 10.89
N ARG A 135 -7.79 -14.78 9.58
CA ARG A 135 -8.13 -16.10 9.03
C ARG A 135 -6.98 -16.60 8.20
N SER A 136 -6.61 -17.87 8.38
CA SER A 136 -5.66 -18.53 7.48
C SER A 136 -6.20 -18.47 6.05
N ALA A 137 -5.31 -18.19 5.10
CA ALA A 137 -5.65 -18.02 3.70
C ALA A 137 -4.61 -18.68 2.79
N ALA A 138 -5.04 -19.07 1.59
CA ALA A 138 -4.12 -19.43 0.53
C ALA A 138 -3.33 -18.20 0.06
N ARG A 139 -2.16 -18.41 -0.54
CA ARG A 139 -1.40 -17.34 -1.18
C ARG A 139 -2.18 -16.82 -2.40
N THR A 140 -2.41 -15.51 -2.43
CA THR A 140 -3.06 -14.79 -3.54
C THR A 140 -2.17 -13.65 -4.02
N ALA A 141 -2.58 -12.97 -5.09
CA ALA A 141 -1.91 -11.78 -5.62
C ALA A 141 -1.81 -10.65 -4.58
N ALA A 142 -2.66 -10.66 -3.54
CA ALA A 142 -2.53 -9.75 -2.40
C ALA A 142 -1.18 -9.87 -1.67
N VAL A 143 -0.58 -11.07 -1.62
CA VAL A 143 0.69 -11.28 -0.92
C VAL A 143 1.85 -10.56 -1.62
N GLU A 144 1.73 -10.21 -2.90
CA GLU A 144 2.72 -9.38 -3.62
C GLU A 144 2.89 -7.98 -3.00
N LEU A 145 1.91 -7.52 -2.21
CA LEU A 145 2.01 -6.27 -1.46
C LEU A 145 3.02 -6.36 -0.29
N LEU A 146 3.38 -7.57 0.15
CA LEU A 146 4.18 -7.82 1.36
C LEU A 146 5.44 -8.62 1.09
N ASP A 147 5.32 -9.70 0.32
CA ASP A 147 6.35 -10.74 0.25
C ASP A 147 6.65 -11.13 -1.19
N LYS A 148 7.51 -10.33 -1.82
CA LYS A 148 8.00 -10.56 -3.19
C LYS A 148 8.99 -11.73 -3.30
N HIS A 149 9.54 -12.19 -2.18
CA HIS A 149 10.61 -13.18 -2.14
C HIS A 149 10.15 -14.54 -1.62
N GLU A 150 8.84 -14.76 -1.48
CA GLU A 150 8.25 -16.01 -0.98
C GLU A 150 8.84 -16.45 0.37
N SER A 151 9.09 -15.47 1.23
CA SER A 151 9.63 -15.64 2.59
C SER A 151 8.55 -15.92 3.64
N ALA A 152 7.27 -15.77 3.28
CA ALA A 152 6.16 -16.04 4.19
C ALA A 152 6.06 -17.53 4.55
N THR A 153 6.06 -17.82 5.84
CA THR A 153 5.83 -19.17 6.39
C THR A 153 4.34 -19.44 6.59
N GLU A 154 3.56 -18.40 6.89
CA GLU A 154 2.11 -18.46 7.04
C GLU A 154 1.46 -17.26 6.35
N VAL A 155 0.27 -17.48 5.78
CA VAL A 155 -0.53 -16.46 5.10
C VAL A 155 -1.91 -16.38 5.75
N TYR A 156 -2.34 -15.16 5.98
CA TYR A 156 -3.59 -14.79 6.60
C TYR A 156 -4.27 -13.66 5.83
N VAL A 157 -5.54 -13.46 6.11
CA VAL A 157 -6.31 -12.29 5.68
C VAL A 157 -7.04 -11.71 6.88
N ASP A 158 -7.02 -10.38 6.98
CA ASP A 158 -7.92 -9.66 7.89
C ASP A 158 -9.33 -9.62 7.27
N PRO A 159 -10.33 -10.30 7.86
CA PRO A 159 -11.67 -10.37 7.26
C PRO A 159 -12.39 -9.02 7.21
N GLU A 160 -12.01 -8.05 8.04
CA GLU A 160 -12.65 -6.74 8.07
C GLU A 160 -12.12 -5.82 6.97
N THR A 161 -10.81 -5.87 6.71
CA THR A 161 -10.13 -4.94 5.77
C THR A 161 -9.73 -5.60 4.45
N HIS A 162 -9.82 -6.93 4.38
CA HIS A 162 -9.22 -7.75 3.32
C HIS A 162 -7.71 -7.57 3.15
N ALA A 163 -7.03 -6.94 4.11
CA ALA A 163 -5.59 -6.77 4.07
C ALA A 163 -4.92 -8.16 4.12
N PRO A 164 -3.96 -8.44 3.23
CA PRO A 164 -3.11 -9.61 3.38
C PRO A 164 -2.27 -9.45 4.65
N VAL A 165 -2.05 -10.56 5.33
CA VAL A 165 -1.16 -10.62 6.48
C VAL A 165 -0.27 -11.84 6.31
N ILE A 166 1.02 -11.70 6.61
CA ILE A 166 1.97 -12.81 6.56
C ILE A 166 2.73 -12.93 7.87
N ARG A 167 3.15 -14.15 8.16
CA ARG A 167 4.21 -14.42 9.12
C ARG A 167 5.46 -14.84 8.37
N THR A 168 6.62 -14.39 8.83
CA THR A 168 7.93 -14.87 8.35
C THR A 168 8.56 -15.75 9.43
N ASN A 169 9.88 -15.74 9.59
CA ASN A 169 10.56 -16.53 10.62
C ASN A 169 10.44 -15.93 12.04
N ASP A 170 9.88 -14.73 12.17
CA ASP A 170 9.64 -14.07 13.46
C ASP A 170 8.26 -14.47 14.02
N ALA A 171 8.27 -15.18 15.15
CA ALA A 171 7.05 -15.65 15.80
C ALA A 171 6.28 -14.52 16.52
N ASP A 172 6.96 -13.43 16.88
CA ASP A 172 6.36 -12.33 17.63
C ASP A 172 5.93 -11.17 16.73
N ALA A 173 6.09 -11.30 15.40
CA ALA A 173 5.70 -10.28 14.45
C ALA A 173 4.86 -10.82 13.29
N LEU A 174 3.93 -9.97 12.83
CA LEU A 174 3.22 -10.14 11.57
C LEU A 174 3.51 -8.97 10.65
N TRP A 175 3.46 -9.20 9.34
CA TRP A 175 3.51 -8.14 8.34
C TRP A 175 2.14 -8.01 7.67
N THR A 176 1.65 -6.79 7.55
CA THR A 176 0.36 -6.47 6.91
C THR A 176 0.49 -5.20 6.09
N THR A 177 -0.55 -4.84 5.35
CA THR A 177 -0.65 -3.53 4.69
C THR A 177 -1.60 -2.60 5.43
N ILE A 178 -1.30 -1.31 5.42
CA ILE A 178 -2.20 -0.29 5.99
C ILE A 178 -3.29 0.06 4.96
N PRO A 179 -4.58 0.02 5.34
CA PRO A 179 -5.66 0.40 4.44
C PRO A 179 -5.65 1.91 4.18
N ARG A 180 -6.10 2.34 2.99
CA ARG A 180 -6.23 3.78 2.69
C ARG A 180 -7.36 4.47 3.46
N ARG A 181 -8.35 3.70 3.88
CA ARG A 181 -9.54 4.11 4.64
C ARG A 181 -10.05 2.96 5.48
N LEU A 182 -10.82 3.24 6.51
CA LEU A 182 -11.49 2.18 7.26
C LEU A 182 -12.72 1.65 6.48
N PRO A 183 -12.93 0.33 6.42
CA PRO A 183 -14.03 -0.30 5.67
C PRO A 183 -15.33 -0.33 6.49
N THR A 184 -15.62 0.72 7.26
CA THR A 184 -16.72 0.75 8.23
C THR A 184 -17.35 2.14 8.28
N THR A 185 -18.63 2.20 8.58
CA THR A 185 -19.35 3.44 8.89
C THR A 185 -19.59 3.61 10.39
N SER A 186 -19.16 2.65 11.21
CA SER A 186 -19.26 2.75 12.67
C SER A 186 -18.33 3.86 13.15
N PRO A 187 -18.82 4.84 13.93
CA PRO A 187 -17.99 5.96 14.39
C PRO A 187 -16.77 5.51 15.20
N LEU A 188 -15.77 6.39 15.27
CA LEU A 188 -14.63 6.27 16.17
C LEU A 188 -15.14 6.21 17.63
N ALA A 189 -14.79 5.15 18.36
CA ALA A 189 -15.00 5.08 19.81
C ALA A 189 -13.73 5.45 20.57
N GLU A 190 -12.59 4.92 20.12
CA GLU A 190 -11.30 5.07 20.79
C GLU A 190 -10.14 5.04 19.79
N LEU A 191 -9.15 5.89 20.03
CA LEU A 191 -7.88 5.94 19.31
C LEU A 191 -6.76 5.54 20.26
N VAL A 192 -6.01 4.49 19.90
CA VAL A 192 -4.86 4.04 20.67
C VAL A 192 -3.57 4.51 20.00
N VAL A 193 -2.78 5.31 20.72
CA VAL A 193 -1.54 5.90 20.23
C VAL A 193 -0.34 5.18 20.86
N GLY A 194 0.37 4.38 20.05
CA GLY A 194 1.53 3.60 20.47
C GLY A 194 2.70 3.68 19.50
N SER A 195 3.35 2.54 19.27
CA SER A 195 4.27 2.32 18.14
C SER A 195 3.52 2.26 16.81
N LEU A 196 2.25 1.86 16.85
CA LEU A 196 1.25 1.97 15.79
C LEU A 196 0.06 2.75 16.33
N VAL A 197 -0.75 3.29 15.41
CA VAL A 197 -2.04 3.89 15.75
C VAL A 197 -3.13 2.89 15.45
N TRP A 198 -4.00 2.65 16.44
CA TRP A 198 -5.17 1.80 16.30
C TRP A 198 -6.45 2.60 16.45
N VAL A 199 -7.47 2.21 15.72
CA VAL A 199 -8.81 2.80 15.76
C VAL A 199 -9.78 1.73 16.19
N ARG A 200 -10.44 1.93 17.33
CA ARG A 200 -11.58 1.13 17.75
C ARG A 200 -12.86 1.87 17.40
N THR A 201 -13.77 1.19 16.74
CA THR A 201 -15.09 1.73 16.41
C THR A 201 -16.11 1.43 17.51
N GLU A 202 -17.25 2.11 17.49
CA GLU A 202 -18.38 1.85 18.42
C GLU A 202 -18.93 0.42 18.31
N SER A 203 -18.79 -0.22 17.15
CA SER A 203 -19.08 -1.66 16.97
C SER A 203 -18.11 -2.58 17.72
N GLY A 204 -17.07 -2.03 18.35
CA GLY A 204 -16.04 -2.76 19.09
C GLY A 204 -14.89 -3.26 18.22
N THR A 205 -14.94 -3.05 16.90
CA THR A 205 -13.93 -3.55 15.96
C THR A 205 -12.66 -2.70 16.02
N LEU A 206 -11.52 -3.36 16.21
CA LEU A 206 -10.20 -2.71 16.23
C LEU A 206 -9.55 -2.75 14.84
N HIS A 207 -9.09 -1.61 14.32
CA HIS A 207 -8.43 -1.50 13.03
C HIS A 207 -7.06 -0.83 13.18
N LEU A 208 -6.12 -1.20 12.32
CA LEU A 208 -4.95 -0.34 12.08
C LEU A 208 -5.44 0.97 11.46
N ALA A 209 -4.92 2.10 11.96
CA ALA A 209 -5.32 3.40 11.46
C ALA A 209 -4.87 3.61 10.00
N PRO A 210 -5.72 4.21 9.14
CA PRO A 210 -5.37 4.47 7.75
C PRO A 210 -4.30 5.57 7.65
N ASP A 211 -3.24 5.34 6.86
CA ASP A 211 -2.12 6.28 6.73
C ASP A 211 -2.04 6.94 5.34
N GLN A 212 -1.09 7.87 5.21
CA GLN A 212 -0.85 8.83 4.14
C GLN A 212 0.38 8.55 3.30
N GLU A 213 1.33 7.79 3.85
CA GLU A 213 2.68 7.81 3.34
C GLU A 213 2.84 6.86 2.15
N HIS A 214 3.37 7.40 1.05
CA HIS A 214 3.64 6.65 -0.19
C HIS A 214 4.97 5.89 -0.12
N GLN A 215 5.82 6.25 0.85
CA GLN A 215 7.15 5.65 1.08
C GLN A 215 7.51 5.73 2.58
N GLY A 216 7.59 4.60 3.30
CA GLY A 216 8.02 4.63 4.70
C GLY A 216 7.55 3.45 5.53
N TYR A 217 7.69 3.56 6.85
CA TYR A 217 7.01 2.70 7.83
C TYR A 217 5.87 3.53 8.42
N PRO A 218 4.62 3.30 7.99
CA PRO A 218 3.48 4.09 8.42
C PRO A 218 3.38 4.02 9.94
N TRP A 219 3.17 5.16 10.57
CA TRP A 219 3.10 5.29 12.04
C TRP A 219 4.39 5.06 12.84
N ARG A 220 5.57 4.99 12.21
CA ARG A 220 6.83 4.94 13.00
C ARG A 220 7.03 6.24 13.78
N ARG A 221 6.86 6.14 15.11
CA ARG A 221 7.15 7.22 16.07
C ARG A 221 8.61 7.69 15.89
N GLY A 222 8.81 8.99 15.71
CA GLY A 222 10.13 9.61 15.47
C GLY A 222 10.44 10.00 14.02
N SER A 223 9.51 9.81 13.08
CA SER A 223 9.57 10.51 11.79
C SER A 223 9.21 11.99 11.96
N THR A 224 9.81 12.87 11.17
CA THR A 224 9.57 14.33 11.21
C THR A 224 8.10 14.71 11.02
N ASP A 225 7.36 13.90 10.27
CA ASP A 225 5.97 14.21 9.90
C ASP A 225 4.94 13.53 10.82
N TRP A 226 5.37 12.80 11.86
CA TRP A 226 4.47 12.08 12.77
C TRP A 226 3.40 12.98 13.42
N PRO A 227 3.73 14.13 14.04
CA PRO A 227 2.72 14.96 14.70
C PRO A 227 1.65 15.47 13.73
N THR A 228 2.09 15.97 12.57
CA THR A 228 1.18 16.45 11.52
C THR A 228 0.24 15.35 11.03
N ARG A 229 0.76 14.13 10.83
CA ARG A 229 -0.03 12.99 10.38
C ARG A 229 -1.06 12.54 11.41
N LEU A 230 -0.65 12.39 12.67
CA LEU A 230 -1.56 12.00 13.75
C LEU A 230 -2.66 13.05 13.96
N ALA A 231 -2.31 14.34 13.99
CA ALA A 231 -3.30 15.41 14.12
C ALA A 231 -4.30 15.45 12.95
N THR A 232 -3.81 15.28 11.71
CA THR A 232 -4.66 15.21 10.52
C THR A 232 -5.57 13.99 10.56
N LEU A 233 -5.04 12.82 10.91
CA LEU A 233 -5.84 11.61 11.07
C LEU A 233 -6.96 11.82 12.10
N VAL A 234 -6.63 12.29 13.30
CA VAL A 234 -7.63 12.52 14.37
C VAL A 234 -8.71 13.46 13.88
N HIS A 235 -8.34 14.58 13.27
CA HIS A 235 -9.29 15.55 12.74
C HIS A 235 -10.27 14.89 11.76
N LEU A 236 -9.75 14.08 10.84
CA LEU A 236 -10.55 13.44 9.80
C LEU A 236 -11.44 12.32 10.35
N LEU A 237 -10.93 11.44 11.21
CA LEU A 237 -11.72 10.34 11.76
C LEU A 237 -12.85 10.82 12.69
N LEU A 238 -12.69 12.01 13.30
CA LEU A 238 -13.76 12.64 14.06
C LEU A 238 -14.90 13.09 13.15
N ASP A 239 -14.62 13.61 11.96
CA ASP A 239 -15.65 14.14 11.05
C ASP A 239 -16.22 13.06 10.12
N ASP A 240 -15.36 12.19 9.58
CA ASP A 240 -15.70 11.09 8.68
C ASP A 240 -14.74 9.90 8.90
N ILE A 241 -15.26 8.82 9.49
CA ILE A 241 -14.50 7.59 9.74
C ILE A 241 -14.01 6.91 8.45
N THR A 242 -14.64 7.20 7.31
CA THR A 242 -14.30 6.65 5.99
C THR A 242 -13.34 7.52 5.19
N ALA A 243 -12.93 8.67 5.75
CA ALA A 243 -12.05 9.61 5.09
C ALA A 243 -10.77 8.93 4.61
N VAL A 244 -10.36 9.25 3.39
CA VAL A 244 -9.05 8.88 2.84
C VAL A 244 -8.12 10.04 3.18
N PRO A 245 -7.22 9.91 4.16
CA PRO A 245 -6.56 11.11 4.64
C PRO A 245 -5.67 11.74 3.55
N SER A 246 -5.25 10.96 2.52
CA SER A 246 -4.28 11.36 1.46
C SER A 246 -4.90 12.22 0.38
N GLN A 247 -6.23 12.26 0.36
CA GLN A 247 -7.00 13.11 -0.53
C GLN A 247 -7.41 14.42 0.14
N THR A 248 -7.20 14.56 1.45
CA THR A 248 -7.63 15.74 2.20
C THR A 248 -6.49 16.76 2.28
N ARG A 249 -6.24 17.42 1.14
CA ARG A 249 -5.30 18.57 1.11
C ARG A 249 -5.96 19.80 1.71
N GLY A 250 -5.29 20.45 2.64
CA GLY A 250 -5.66 21.79 3.11
C GLY A 250 -6.78 21.85 4.16
N SER A 251 -7.13 20.73 4.82
CA SER A 251 -7.92 20.82 6.06
C SER A 251 -7.12 21.62 7.08
N GLU A 252 -7.68 22.72 7.59
CA GLU A 252 -7.06 23.52 8.63
C GLU A 252 -7.12 22.74 9.95
N VAL A 253 -6.18 21.81 10.13
CA VAL A 253 -6.09 21.00 11.33
C VAL A 253 -5.89 21.92 12.54
N PRO A 254 -6.80 21.91 13.52
CA PRO A 254 -6.72 22.77 14.70
C PRO A 254 -5.37 22.68 15.40
N GLN A 255 -4.86 23.83 15.86
CA GLN A 255 -3.55 23.91 16.53
C GLN A 255 -3.50 23.03 17.79
N SER A 256 -4.62 22.86 18.50
CA SER A 256 -4.73 21.99 19.67
C SER A 256 -4.46 20.52 19.34
N LEU A 257 -4.95 20.02 18.19
CA LEU A 257 -4.64 18.65 17.73
C LEU A 257 -3.16 18.49 17.35
N ARG A 258 -2.52 19.54 16.84
CA ARG A 258 -1.08 19.53 16.57
C ARG A 258 -0.28 19.40 17.87
N LEU A 259 -0.62 20.21 18.88
CA LEU A 259 0.00 20.14 20.20
C LEU A 259 -0.21 18.77 20.87
N PHE A 260 -1.41 18.19 20.76
CA PHE A 260 -1.69 16.82 21.19
C PHE A 260 -0.76 15.79 20.51
N ALA A 261 -0.53 15.94 19.21
CA ALA A 261 0.27 15.00 18.44
C ALA A 261 1.78 15.16 18.65
N GLU A 262 2.24 16.35 19.09
CA GLU A 262 3.61 16.63 19.53
C GLU A 262 3.90 16.04 20.92
N GLN A 263 2.87 15.79 21.72
CA GLN A 263 3.04 15.26 23.06
C GLN A 263 3.49 13.79 23.05
N THR A 264 4.41 13.46 23.96
CA THR A 264 4.84 12.08 24.16
C THR A 264 3.83 11.34 25.02
N TRP A 265 3.07 10.44 24.40
CA TRP A 265 2.13 9.56 25.09
C TRP A 265 2.79 8.27 25.59
N PRO A 266 2.35 7.72 26.74
CA PRO A 266 2.73 6.38 27.13
C PRO A 266 2.41 5.37 26.01
N PRO A 267 3.16 4.27 25.90
CA PRO A 267 2.86 3.24 24.92
C PRO A 267 1.43 2.73 25.06
N SER A 268 0.70 2.61 23.94
CA SER A 268 -0.66 2.10 23.89
C SER A 268 -1.67 2.92 24.72
N TRP A 269 -1.46 4.24 24.85
CA TRP A 269 -2.44 5.12 25.49
C TRP A 269 -3.68 5.26 24.61
N ALA A 270 -4.86 5.16 25.23
CA ALA A 270 -6.14 5.20 24.55
C ALA A 270 -6.86 6.52 24.83
N PHE A 271 -7.39 7.12 23.77
CA PHE A 271 -8.22 8.33 23.83
C PHE A 271 -9.61 8.02 23.34
N THR A 272 -10.61 8.30 24.16
CA THR A 272 -12.01 8.22 23.73
C THR A 272 -12.32 9.31 22.71
N ARG A 273 -13.35 9.09 21.89
CA ARG A 273 -13.87 10.09 20.96
C ARG A 273 -14.11 11.44 21.64
N GLY A 274 -14.79 11.45 22.80
CA GLY A 274 -15.10 12.68 23.54
C GLY A 274 -13.85 13.44 24.03
N GLN A 275 -12.78 12.73 24.42
CA GLN A 275 -11.50 13.37 24.74
C GLN A 275 -10.88 14.01 23.50
N LEU A 276 -10.89 13.34 22.35
CA LEU A 276 -10.34 13.87 21.11
C LEU A 276 -11.14 15.07 20.59
N GLU A 277 -12.48 15.05 20.71
CA GLU A 277 -13.35 16.20 20.41
C GLU A 277 -13.05 17.37 21.33
N ALA A 278 -12.93 17.13 22.64
CA ALA A 278 -12.56 18.17 23.59
C ALA A 278 -11.19 18.80 23.27
N ILE A 279 -10.18 17.99 22.92
CA ILE A 279 -8.86 18.47 22.49
C ILE A 279 -9.01 19.29 21.20
N ARG A 280 -9.75 18.79 20.20
CA ARG A 280 -10.00 19.51 18.94
C ARG A 280 -10.59 20.90 19.20
N ASP A 281 -11.49 21.01 20.17
CA ASP A 281 -12.19 22.24 20.53
C ASP A 281 -11.38 23.14 21.50
N GLY A 282 -10.11 22.81 21.77
CA GLY A 282 -9.19 23.62 22.59
C GLY A 282 -9.19 23.27 24.08
N GLY A 283 -9.85 22.17 24.46
CA GLY A 283 -9.81 21.60 25.80
C GLY A 283 -8.40 21.11 26.19
N PRO A 284 -8.17 20.89 27.49
CA PRO A 284 -6.87 20.49 27.99
C PRO A 284 -6.48 19.09 27.52
N VAL A 285 -5.24 18.95 27.09
CA VAL A 285 -4.67 17.65 26.75
C VAL A 285 -4.27 16.95 28.06
N THR A 286 -5.13 16.06 28.53
CA THR A 286 -4.91 15.32 29.78
C THR A 286 -4.78 13.83 29.48
N PRO A 287 -3.82 13.13 30.13
CA PRO A 287 -3.80 11.67 30.12
C PRO A 287 -5.06 11.13 30.80
#